data_AF-A0A1C5GQ75-F1
#
_entry.id   AF-A0A1C5GQ75-F1
#
_cell.length_a   1.000
_cell.length_b   1.000
_cell.length_c   1.000
_cell.angle_alpha   90.00
_cell.angle_beta   90.00
_cell.angle_gamma   90.00
#
_symmetry.space_group_name_H-M   'P 1'
#
loop_
_entity.id
_entity.type
_entity.pdbx_description
1 polymer ?
#
loop_
_entity_poly.entity_id
_entity_poly.type
_entity_poly.pdbx_seq_one_letter_code
_entity_poly.pdbx_strand_id
1 'polypeptide(L)'
;MRLPRSGAGWTIAVFGVLAVLLGAFGLVWPEAQLRLLGFQVPAERGPGDYTGTFLMASSMASFNMGVYYLLATATEWRSFFRFTVFFRLVTFTVFSIAVLADVAPGRFFGVALWEGLGAVATAVGLWWDARRPPTGDLSDPTTSAPPGEAVGAPGRPAGGAGSTPSADAVG
;
A
#
# COMPACT_ATOMS: atom_id res chain seq x y z
N MET A 1 16.59 -0.10 6.30
CA MET A 1 15.38 0.19 5.50
C MET A 1 15.45 1.64 5.05
N ARG A 2 15.11 1.95 3.79
CA ARG A 2 15.04 3.37 3.34
C ARG A 2 13.82 4.03 3.99
N LEU A 3 14.00 5.21 4.55
CA LEU A 3 12.92 5.98 5.19
C LEU A 3 11.88 6.43 4.13
N PRO A 4 10.58 6.49 4.48
CA PRO A 4 9.54 6.98 3.57
C PRO A 4 9.84 8.41 3.15
N ARG A 5 9.69 8.71 1.86
CA ARG A 5 9.97 10.03 1.28
C ARG A 5 8.72 10.89 1.14
N SER A 6 7.55 10.30 1.35
CA SER A 6 6.24 10.92 1.14
C SER A 6 5.42 10.93 2.42
N GLY A 7 4.49 11.89 2.56
CA GLY A 7 3.59 11.97 3.71
C GLY A 7 2.69 10.74 3.81
N ALA A 8 2.18 10.25 2.67
CA ALA A 8 1.44 8.99 2.60
C ALA A 8 2.29 7.76 2.95
N GLY A 9 3.56 7.75 2.55
CA GLY A 9 4.49 6.67 2.90
C GLY A 9 4.65 6.55 4.42
N TRP A 10 4.73 7.67 5.15
CA TRP A 10 4.83 7.64 6.61
C TRP A 10 3.58 7.09 7.29
N THR A 11 2.36 7.42 6.82
CA THR A 11 1.15 6.85 7.41
C THR A 11 1.11 5.33 7.22
N ILE A 12 1.43 4.85 6.01
CA ILE A 12 1.46 3.42 5.70
C ILE A 12 2.57 2.70 6.45
N ALA A 13 3.76 3.31 6.64
CA ALA A 13 4.82 2.75 7.46
C ALA A 13 4.38 2.53 8.90
N VAL A 14 3.77 3.55 9.53
CA VAL A 14 3.28 3.45 10.92
C VAL A 14 2.26 2.32 11.04
N PHE A 15 1.30 2.23 10.12
CA PHE A 15 0.35 1.13 10.10
C PHE A 15 1.02 -0.23 9.90
N GLY A 16 1.99 -0.31 9.00
CA GLY A 16 2.74 -1.54 8.76
C GLY A 16 3.50 -2.02 9.99
N VAL A 17 4.21 -1.11 10.67
CA VAL A 17 4.92 -1.43 11.92
C VAL A 17 3.93 -1.88 13.00
N LEU A 18 2.84 -1.15 13.21
CA LEU A 18 1.83 -1.52 14.21
C LEU A 18 1.22 -2.90 13.91
N ALA A 19 0.91 -3.20 12.65
CA ALA A 19 0.36 -4.49 12.25
C ALA A 19 1.36 -5.64 12.46
N VAL A 20 2.64 -5.45 12.12
CA VAL A 20 3.70 -6.43 12.41
C VAL A 20 3.82 -6.68 13.91
N LEU A 21 3.90 -5.61 14.72
CA LEU A 21 4.09 -5.73 16.17
C LEU A 21 2.88 -6.40 16.83
N LEU A 22 1.67 -5.99 16.46
CA LEU A 22 0.45 -6.55 17.04
C LEU A 22 0.19 -7.99 16.56
N GLY A 23 0.49 -8.29 15.31
CA GLY A 23 0.45 -9.66 14.78
C GLY A 23 1.48 -10.57 15.46
N ALA A 24 2.72 -10.10 15.62
CA ALA A 24 3.75 -10.84 16.36
C ALA A 24 3.37 -11.04 17.83
N PHE A 25 2.83 -10.01 18.48
CA PHE A 25 2.34 -10.08 19.85
C PHE A 25 1.26 -11.16 19.99
N GLY A 26 0.33 -11.25 19.04
CA GLY A 26 -0.70 -12.28 19.03
C GLY A 26 -0.21 -13.70 18.79
N LEU A 27 0.87 -13.87 18.04
CA LEU A 27 1.50 -15.16 17.82
C LEU A 27 2.31 -15.63 19.04
N VAL A 28 2.98 -14.71 19.74
CA VAL A 28 3.82 -15.03 20.91
C VAL A 28 2.98 -15.13 22.20
N TRP A 29 2.02 -14.23 22.39
CA TRP A 29 1.18 -14.15 23.60
C TRP A 29 -0.32 -14.07 23.28
N PRO A 30 -0.91 -15.11 22.67
CA PRO A 30 -2.30 -15.11 22.23
C PRO A 30 -3.29 -14.84 23.36
N GLU A 31 -3.08 -15.42 24.55
CA GLU A 31 -3.97 -15.20 25.70
C GLU A 31 -3.94 -13.76 26.22
N ALA A 32 -2.75 -13.12 26.22
CA ALA A 32 -2.62 -11.74 26.63
C ALA A 32 -3.39 -10.82 25.66
N GLN A 33 -3.32 -11.12 24.35
CA GLN A 33 -4.08 -10.38 23.36
C GLN A 33 -5.59 -10.58 23.50
N LEU A 34 -6.07 -11.80 23.79
CA LEU A 34 -7.49 -12.06 24.07
C LEU A 34 -7.99 -11.23 25.27
N ARG A 35 -7.21 -11.20 26.37
CA ARG A 35 -7.55 -10.41 27.56
C ARG A 35 -7.60 -8.91 27.25
N LEU A 36 -6.65 -8.39 26.45
CA LEU A 36 -6.66 -6.99 26.01
C LEU A 36 -7.89 -6.64 25.16
N LEU A 37 -8.35 -7.58 24.34
CA LEU A 37 -9.58 -7.44 23.55
C LEU A 37 -10.86 -7.61 24.40
N GLY A 38 -10.72 -7.93 25.69
CA GLY A 38 -11.81 -8.11 26.63
C GLY A 38 -12.45 -9.50 26.58
N PHE A 39 -11.79 -10.48 25.97
CA PHE A 39 -12.22 -11.88 25.99
C PHE A 39 -11.77 -12.56 27.30
N GLN A 40 -12.64 -13.43 27.80
CA GLN A 40 -12.28 -14.36 28.87
C GLN A 40 -11.40 -15.47 28.28
N VAL A 41 -10.36 -15.86 29.01
CA VAL A 41 -9.49 -16.98 28.62
C VAL A 41 -9.78 -18.13 29.60
N PRO A 42 -10.56 -19.14 29.19
CA PRO A 42 -10.88 -20.28 30.05
C PRO A 42 -9.63 -21.09 30.38
N ALA A 43 -9.59 -21.69 31.58
CA ALA A 43 -8.54 -22.63 31.97
C ALA A 43 -8.61 -23.94 31.16
N GLU A 44 -9.83 -24.37 30.83
CA GLU A 44 -10.08 -25.51 29.94
C GLU A 44 -10.98 -25.05 28.78
N ARG A 45 -10.60 -25.43 27.56
CA ARG A 45 -11.38 -25.16 26.35
C ARG A 45 -12.23 -26.38 26.02
N GLY A 46 -13.53 -26.17 25.83
CA GLY A 46 -14.44 -27.23 25.40
C GLY A 46 -14.17 -27.68 23.96
N PRO A 47 -14.65 -28.86 23.56
CA PRO A 47 -14.60 -29.30 22.17
C PRO A 47 -15.28 -28.28 21.25
N GLY A 48 -14.60 -27.85 20.20
CA GLY A 48 -15.12 -26.85 19.25
C GLY A 48 -14.77 -25.38 19.56
N ASP A 49 -14.11 -25.10 20.68
CA ASP A 49 -13.55 -23.76 20.92
C ASP A 49 -12.26 -23.57 20.12
N TYR A 50 -12.41 -22.95 18.94
CA TYR A 50 -11.31 -22.59 18.05
C TYR A 50 -10.86 -21.14 18.21
N THR A 51 -11.19 -20.46 19.31
CA THR A 51 -10.85 -19.04 19.53
C THR A 51 -9.34 -18.82 19.44
N GLY A 52 -8.55 -19.71 20.02
CA GLY A 52 -7.08 -19.65 19.94
C GLY A 52 -6.56 -19.80 18.51
N THR A 53 -7.08 -20.77 17.76
CA THR A 53 -6.71 -21.00 16.36
C THR A 53 -7.12 -19.82 15.48
N PHE A 54 -8.31 -19.27 15.69
CA PHE A 54 -8.82 -18.09 14.97
C PHE A 54 -7.96 -16.86 15.26
N LEU A 55 -7.57 -16.65 16.51
CA LEU A 55 -6.67 -15.56 16.89
C LEU A 55 -5.29 -15.74 16.27
N MET A 56 -4.72 -16.95 16.28
CA MET A 56 -3.44 -17.23 15.65
C MET A 56 -3.50 -16.93 14.14
N ALA A 57 -4.54 -17.38 13.45
CA ALA A 57 -4.73 -17.11 12.03
C ALA A 57 -4.88 -15.59 11.75
N SER A 58 -5.67 -14.90 12.58
CA SER A 58 -5.88 -13.45 12.48
C SER A 58 -4.59 -12.67 12.76
N SER A 59 -3.77 -13.13 13.71
CA SER A 59 -2.48 -12.55 14.06
C SER A 59 -1.46 -12.72 12.94
N MET A 60 -1.40 -13.91 12.33
CA MET A 60 -0.56 -14.16 11.15
C MET A 60 -0.98 -13.30 9.95
N ALA A 61 -2.29 -13.15 9.73
CA ALA A 61 -2.81 -12.28 8.67
C ALA A 61 -2.43 -10.81 8.90
N SER A 62 -2.53 -10.32 10.14
CA SER A 62 -2.10 -8.96 10.52
C SER A 62 -0.61 -8.77 10.30
N PHE A 63 0.22 -9.74 10.72
CA PHE A 63 1.67 -9.70 10.52
C PHE A 63 2.01 -9.62 9.02
N ASN A 64 1.43 -10.49 8.20
CA ASN A 64 1.66 -10.52 6.76
C ASN A 64 1.26 -9.20 6.09
N MET A 65 0.09 -8.65 6.44
CA MET A 65 -0.33 -7.34 5.93
C MET A 65 0.62 -6.21 6.35
N GLY A 66 1.14 -6.26 7.57
CA GLY A 66 2.15 -5.33 8.04
C GLY A 66 3.42 -5.38 7.19
N VAL A 67 3.91 -6.58 6.86
CA VAL A 67 5.07 -6.76 5.97
C VAL A 67 4.79 -6.18 4.57
N TYR A 68 3.61 -6.42 4.00
CA TYR A 68 3.24 -5.85 2.70
C TYR A 68 3.21 -4.32 2.74
N TYR A 69 2.70 -3.72 3.82
CA TYR A 69 2.68 -2.25 3.98
C TYR A 69 4.10 -1.68 4.07
N LEU A 70 4.99 -2.33 4.81
CA LEU A 70 6.39 -1.92 4.91
C LEU A 70 7.13 -2.06 3.59
N LEU A 71 6.89 -3.14 2.85
CA LEU A 71 7.48 -3.34 1.52
C LEU A 71 6.98 -2.29 0.53
N ALA A 72 5.67 -2.05 0.48
CA ALA A 72 5.07 -1.01 -0.36
C ALA A 72 5.59 0.39 -0.01
N THR A 73 5.86 0.63 1.27
CA THR A 73 6.49 1.88 1.71
C THR A 73 7.94 1.98 1.25
N ALA A 74 8.73 0.92 1.41
CA ALA A 74 10.12 0.89 0.98
C ALA A 74 10.30 1.09 -0.54
N THR A 75 9.31 0.67 -1.33
CA THR A 75 9.27 0.84 -2.79
C THR A 75 8.49 2.07 -3.26
N GLU A 76 7.92 2.87 -2.35
CA GLU A 76 7.04 4.02 -2.65
C GLU A 76 5.92 3.66 -3.65
N TRP A 77 5.28 2.51 -3.45
CA TRP A 77 4.23 2.03 -4.34
C TRP A 77 2.92 2.80 -4.14
N ARG A 78 2.79 3.96 -4.77
CA ARG A 78 1.66 4.89 -4.58
C ARG A 78 0.29 4.31 -4.93
N SER A 79 0.21 3.41 -5.92
CA SER A 79 -1.06 2.74 -6.24
C SER A 79 -1.55 1.86 -5.09
N PHE A 80 -0.62 1.21 -4.37
CA PHE A 80 -0.95 0.45 -3.17
C PHE A 80 -1.47 1.35 -2.05
N PHE A 81 -0.89 2.53 -1.84
CA PHE A 81 -1.37 3.48 -0.83
C PHE A 81 -2.81 3.92 -1.11
N ARG A 82 -3.15 4.21 -2.38
CA ARG A 82 -4.52 4.54 -2.80
C ARG A 82 -5.49 3.39 -2.55
N PHE A 83 -5.08 2.17 -2.88
CA PHE A 83 -5.88 0.98 -2.63
C PHE A 83 -6.14 0.76 -1.13
N THR A 84 -5.15 1.08 -0.29
CA THR A 84 -5.26 0.98 1.16
C THR A 84 -6.36 1.91 1.69
N VAL A 85 -6.48 3.13 1.16
CA VAL A 85 -7.57 4.05 1.53
C VAL A 85 -8.94 3.41 1.26
N PHE A 86 -9.13 2.82 0.07
CA PHE A 86 -10.39 2.17 -0.29
C PHE A 86 -10.73 1.03 0.68
N PHE A 87 -9.79 0.11 0.92
CA PHE A 87 -10.03 -1.02 1.82
C PHE A 87 -10.30 -0.59 3.25
N ARG A 88 -9.61 0.44 3.74
CA ARG A 88 -9.88 1.00 5.08
C ARG A 88 -11.28 1.59 5.20
N LEU A 89 -11.78 2.25 4.15
CA LEU A 89 -13.17 2.73 4.12
C LEU A 89 -14.18 1.57 4.09
N VAL A 90 -13.85 0.47 3.38
CA VAL A 90 -14.66 -0.76 3.42
C VAL A 90 -14.69 -1.32 4.84
N THR A 91 -13.54 -1.43 5.51
CA THR A 91 -13.46 -1.92 6.89
C THR A 91 -14.23 -1.03 7.87
N PHE A 92 -14.07 0.30 7.76
CA PHE A 92 -14.87 1.27 8.52
C PHE A 92 -16.38 1.02 8.33
N THR A 93 -16.81 0.84 7.09
CA THR A 93 -18.23 0.61 6.75
C THR A 93 -18.73 -0.71 7.34
N VAL A 94 -18.00 -1.81 7.13
CA VAL A 94 -18.40 -3.14 7.61
C VAL A 94 -18.48 -3.17 9.14
N PHE A 95 -17.49 -2.62 9.85
CA PHE A 95 -17.52 -2.57 11.32
C PHE A 95 -18.60 -1.64 11.85
N SER A 96 -18.86 -0.51 11.19
CA SER A 96 -19.99 0.36 11.55
C SER A 96 -21.32 -0.36 11.41
N ILE A 97 -21.55 -1.06 10.29
CA ILE A 97 -22.76 -1.85 10.06
C ILE A 97 -22.88 -2.97 11.11
N ALA A 98 -21.80 -3.71 11.38
CA ALA A 98 -21.82 -4.80 12.35
C ALA A 98 -22.22 -4.33 13.76
N VAL A 99 -21.79 -3.13 14.16
CA VAL A 99 -22.20 -2.51 15.43
C VAL A 99 -23.65 -2.03 15.37
N LEU A 100 -24.06 -1.33 14.30
CA LEU A 100 -25.43 -0.83 14.14
C LEU A 100 -26.47 -1.94 14.02
N ALA A 101 -26.07 -3.13 13.58
CA ALA A 101 -26.90 -4.33 13.48
C ALA A 101 -26.84 -5.23 14.73
N ASP A 102 -26.21 -4.78 15.82
CA ASP A 102 -26.04 -5.52 17.08
C ASP A 102 -25.31 -6.88 16.93
N VAL A 103 -24.58 -7.09 15.84
CA VAL A 103 -23.75 -8.28 15.60
C VAL A 103 -22.43 -8.17 16.38
N ALA A 104 -21.90 -6.96 16.53
CA ALA A 104 -20.65 -6.68 17.23
C ALA A 104 -20.86 -5.74 18.43
N PRO A 105 -20.05 -5.87 19.50
CA PRO A 105 -20.14 -4.98 20.66
C PRO A 105 -19.90 -3.51 20.29
N GLY A 106 -20.61 -2.55 20.91
CA GLY A 106 -20.46 -1.11 20.60
C GLY A 106 -19.02 -0.56 20.64
N ARG A 107 -18.14 -1.14 21.47
CA ARG A 107 -16.70 -0.81 21.50
C ARG A 107 -15.98 -1.06 20.16
N PHE A 108 -16.49 -1.93 19.29
CA PHE A 108 -15.95 -2.15 17.95
C PHE A 108 -16.13 -0.93 17.03
N PHE A 109 -17.03 -0.01 17.36
CA PHE A 109 -17.14 1.24 16.61
C PHE A 109 -15.87 2.10 16.75
N GLY A 110 -15.14 1.99 17.87
CA GLY A 110 -13.83 2.61 18.02
C GLY A 110 -12.81 2.09 16.99
N VAL A 111 -12.86 0.80 16.67
CA VAL A 111 -12.02 0.19 15.62
C VAL A 111 -12.45 0.71 14.25
N ALA A 112 -13.75 0.82 13.99
CA ALA A 112 -14.24 1.43 12.76
C ALA A 112 -13.70 2.86 12.60
N LEU A 113 -13.89 3.72 13.61
CA LEU A 113 -13.40 5.10 13.60
C LEU A 113 -11.89 5.17 13.36
N TRP A 114 -11.11 4.28 13.97
CA TRP A 114 -9.67 4.18 13.75
C TRP A 114 -9.33 3.91 12.27
N GLU A 115 -10.02 2.97 11.64
CA GLU A 115 -9.85 2.68 10.22
C GLU A 115 -10.21 3.87 9.33
N GLY A 116 -11.32 4.55 9.63
CA GLY A 116 -11.74 5.77 8.94
C GLY A 116 -10.73 6.90 9.06
N LEU A 117 -10.23 7.17 10.27
CA LEU A 117 -9.19 8.18 10.51
C LEU A 117 -7.89 7.84 9.77
N GLY A 118 -7.50 6.57 9.75
CA GLY A 118 -6.33 6.11 8.99
C GLY A 118 -6.48 6.28 7.48
N ALA A 119 -7.68 6.03 6.95
CA ALA A 119 -8.01 6.27 5.55
C ALA A 119 -7.89 7.76 5.20
N VAL A 120 -8.47 8.63 6.03
CA VAL A 120 -8.40 10.09 5.86
C VAL A 120 -6.95 10.58 5.92
N ALA A 121 -6.18 10.17 6.93
CA ALA A 121 -4.78 10.56 7.07
C ALA A 121 -3.95 10.20 5.83
N THR A 122 -4.14 8.98 5.31
CA THR A 122 -3.44 8.51 4.10
C THR A 122 -3.89 9.25 2.84
N ALA A 123 -5.20 9.49 2.69
CA ALA A 123 -5.76 10.25 1.56
C ALA A 123 -5.25 11.69 1.54
N VAL A 124 -5.21 12.35 2.71
CA VAL A 124 -4.66 13.69 2.88
C VAL A 124 -3.16 13.71 2.58
N GLY A 125 -2.40 12.70 3.04
CA GLY A 125 -0.99 12.53 2.70
C GLY A 125 -0.78 12.45 1.18
N LEU A 126 -1.55 11.61 0.48
CA LEU A 126 -1.48 11.46 -0.97
C LEU A 126 -1.82 12.76 -1.70
N TRP A 127 -2.81 13.49 -1.21
CA TRP A 127 -3.23 14.76 -1.79
C TRP A 127 -2.16 15.85 -1.62
N TRP A 128 -1.52 15.95 -0.45
CA TRP A 128 -0.40 16.85 -0.25
C TRP A 128 0.81 16.48 -1.10
N ASP A 129 1.12 15.20 -1.21
CA ASP A 129 2.24 14.73 -2.03
C ASP A 129 2.01 15.00 -3.53
N ALA A 130 0.76 14.97 -4.01
CA ALA A 130 0.41 15.31 -5.39
C ALA A 130 0.46 16.82 -5.68
N ARG A 131 0.37 17.66 -4.63
CA ARG A 131 0.43 19.14 -4.74
C ARG A 131 1.85 19.70 -4.68
N ARG A 132 2.82 18.90 -4.25
CA ARG A 132 4.22 19.31 -4.29
C ARG A 132 4.73 19.21 -5.73
N PRO A 133 5.20 20.30 -6.34
CA PRO A 133 5.86 20.20 -7.64
C PRO A 133 7.05 19.24 -7.50
N PRO A 134 7.36 18.42 -8.52
CA PRO A 134 8.61 17.70 -8.52
C PRO A 134 9.70 18.75 -8.37
N THR A 135 10.38 18.78 -7.22
CA THR A 135 11.61 19.54 -7.07
C THR A 135 12.50 19.05 -8.19
N GLY A 136 12.63 19.88 -9.23
CA GLY A 136 13.44 19.60 -10.39
C GLY A 136 14.79 19.13 -9.90
N ASP A 137 15.22 17.99 -10.42
CA ASP A 137 16.57 17.50 -10.25
C ASP A 137 17.49 18.60 -10.78
N LEU A 138 18.00 19.47 -9.89
CA LEU A 138 18.98 20.53 -10.21
C LEU A 138 20.37 19.93 -10.52
N SER A 139 20.43 18.65 -10.88
CA SER A 139 21.63 17.89 -11.17
C SER A 139 21.75 17.47 -12.63
N ASP A 140 21.12 18.21 -13.57
CA ASP A 140 21.49 18.11 -14.98
C ASP A 140 22.37 19.32 -15.39
N PRO A 141 23.71 19.24 -15.24
CA PRO A 141 24.62 20.24 -15.77
C PRO A 141 24.80 20.16 -17.30
N THR A 142 23.99 19.38 -18.03
CA THR A 142 24.24 19.15 -19.47
C THR A 142 23.66 20.24 -20.40
N THR A 143 23.16 21.36 -19.86
CA THR A 143 22.83 22.55 -20.68
C THR A 143 23.98 23.56 -20.64
N SER A 144 25.09 23.20 -21.27
CA SER A 144 26.09 24.16 -21.75
C SER A 144 26.78 23.60 -23.00
N ALA A 145 26.01 23.44 -24.08
CA ALA A 145 26.58 23.31 -25.42
C ALA A 145 26.61 24.72 -26.06
N PRO A 146 27.77 25.23 -26.50
CA PRO A 146 27.87 26.54 -27.13
C PRO A 146 27.28 26.53 -28.56
N PRO A 147 26.81 27.68 -29.07
CA PRO A 147 26.27 27.78 -30.42
C PRO A 147 27.39 28.00 -31.45
N GLY A 148 27.55 27.06 -32.38
CA GLY A 148 28.32 27.30 -33.60
C GLY A 148 28.93 26.04 -34.21
N GLU A 149 28.32 25.51 -35.27
CA GLU A 149 28.88 25.52 -36.63
C GLU A 149 27.97 24.77 -37.60
N ALA A 150 27.40 25.52 -38.54
CA ALA A 150 26.73 24.99 -39.72
C ALA A 150 27.76 24.86 -40.84
N VAL A 151 28.01 23.67 -41.37
CA VAL A 151 28.77 23.48 -42.61
C VAL A 151 28.14 22.39 -43.48
N GLY A 152 27.41 22.84 -44.51
CA GLY A 152 27.52 22.42 -45.91
C GLY A 152 27.38 20.95 -46.31
N ALA A 153 26.21 20.60 -46.87
CA ALA A 153 26.10 19.58 -47.92
C ALA A 153 26.72 20.12 -49.25
N PRO A 154 27.12 19.29 -50.24
CA PRO A 154 26.14 18.62 -51.11
C PRO A 154 26.58 17.29 -51.77
N GLY A 155 25.61 16.53 -52.31
CA GLY A 155 25.87 15.53 -53.36
C GLY A 155 24.92 14.33 -53.40
N ARG A 156 23.86 14.39 -54.23
CA ARG A 156 23.11 13.23 -54.77
C ARG A 156 23.44 13.15 -56.27
N PRO A 157 23.41 11.99 -56.97
CA PRO A 157 22.14 11.37 -57.38
C PRO A 157 22.17 9.82 -57.45
N ALA A 158 21.05 9.14 -57.15
CA ALA A 158 20.10 8.47 -58.07
C ALA A 158 20.46 7.04 -58.51
N GLY A 159 19.51 6.12 -58.35
CA GLY A 159 19.49 4.84 -59.07
C GLY A 159 18.76 3.71 -58.34
N GLY A 160 17.72 3.18 -58.98
CA GLY A 160 17.28 1.79 -58.74
C GLY A 160 15.86 1.60 -58.25
N ALA A 161 14.94 1.55 -59.21
CA ALA A 161 13.57 1.06 -59.05
C ALA A 161 13.52 -0.42 -58.64
N GLY A 162 12.48 -0.82 -57.90
CA GLY A 162 12.20 -2.22 -57.56
C GLY A 162 10.86 -2.35 -56.85
N SER A 163 9.83 -2.63 -57.64
CA SER A 163 8.42 -2.84 -57.32
C SER A 163 8.12 -3.92 -56.26
N THR A 164 7.08 -3.66 -55.45
CA THR A 164 6.23 -4.59 -54.67
C THR A 164 5.56 -5.67 -55.56
N PRO A 165 4.81 -6.72 -55.08
CA PRO A 165 4.14 -6.89 -53.77
C PRO A 165 4.01 -8.35 -53.20
N SER A 166 3.33 -8.43 -52.05
CA SER A 166 2.32 -9.44 -51.63
C SER A 166 2.67 -10.82 -51.04
N ALA A 167 1.95 -11.06 -49.94
CA ALA A 167 1.15 -12.25 -49.58
C ALA A 167 1.67 -13.18 -48.46
N ASP A 168 0.88 -13.17 -47.37
CA ASP A 168 0.28 -14.30 -46.65
C ASP A 168 1.15 -15.49 -46.22
N ALA A 169 1.13 -15.81 -44.91
CA ALA A 169 0.14 -16.75 -44.39
C ALA A 169 0.47 -17.17 -42.94
N VAL A 170 -0.60 -17.25 -42.14
CA VAL A 170 -0.71 -17.97 -40.88
C VAL A 170 -0.82 -19.47 -41.18
N GLY A 171 -0.21 -20.30 -40.33
CA GLY A 171 -0.38 -21.76 -40.30
C GLY A 171 0.33 -22.34 -39.10
#